data_AF-A0A7Y6PM71-F1
#
_entry.id   AF-A0A7Y6PM71-F1
#
_cell.length_a   1.000
_cell.length_b   1.000
_cell.length_c   1.000
_cell.angle_alpha   90.00
_cell.angle_beta   90.00
_cell.angle_gamma   90.00
#
_symmetry.space_group_name_H-M   'P 1'
#
loop_
_entity.id
_entity.type
_entity.pdbx_description
1 polymer ?
#
loop_
_entity_poly.entity_id
_entity_poly.type
_entity_poly.pdbx_seq_one_letter_code
_entity_poly.pdbx_strand_id
1 'polypeptide(L)'
;MSASDDRGTQPSPRAEPAPSSARRSDARRPAPYPREPRASAERLARGEFFTAAPVAQLALAALAPFEAHVRVLDPTCGDGAFLAAAHSTGLASRASTDCERCSLVGVDIDRDAVAKARARVPEARIVEGDVLAPSLVERVGTFDVVIGNPPYVRAGTLDPILKRTRAAALQADWPELERSSLDAVARLADPAAACILRALRLTKPGGRLALVVSTALLDTDAAAPLWRLVERVAHVRAIIVAPTERWFDDAAVNSMLIVLERCATEGADRDEVRLLRLRSSTATAAREVGLDAIAAHADERRAPASQPATWGPALRAPAAWWRWRAAAGDLLVPLRELAEIRRGLTTGANDVFYVTRDDA
;
A
#
# COMPACT_ATOMS: atom_id res chain seq x y z
N MET A 1 -57.20 -67.84 21.52
CA MET A 1 -57.07 -67.30 22.89
C MET A 1 -55.88 -66.36 22.84
N SER A 2 -55.97 -65.02 22.79
CA SER A 2 -57.04 -64.01 22.95
C SER A 2 -56.63 -62.82 22.03
N ALA A 3 -57.46 -62.24 21.15
CA ALA A 3 -58.41 -61.13 21.35
C ALA A 3 -57.84 -59.99 22.24
N SER A 4 -57.84 -58.69 21.91
CA SER A 4 -58.69 -57.88 21.01
C SER A 4 -58.23 -56.39 21.04
N ASP A 5 -58.58 -55.63 19.98
CA ASP A 5 -58.76 -54.15 19.84
C ASP A 5 -57.59 -53.19 20.25
N ASP A 6 -57.39 -51.98 19.73
CA ASP A 6 -58.33 -50.95 19.28
C ASP A 6 -57.65 -49.91 18.33
N ARG A 7 -58.49 -49.04 17.75
CA ARG A 7 -58.34 -48.05 16.67
C ARG A 7 -57.19 -47.03 16.72
N GLY A 8 -56.65 -46.75 15.53
CA GLY A 8 -56.71 -45.43 14.88
C GLY A 8 -55.63 -44.38 15.19
N THR A 9 -54.92 -43.90 14.16
CA THR A 9 -54.57 -42.47 14.04
C THR A 9 -54.36 -42.09 12.56
N GLN A 10 -55.11 -41.09 12.11
CA GLN A 10 -55.07 -40.48 10.78
C GLN A 10 -53.80 -39.61 10.57
N PRO A 11 -53.37 -39.36 9.32
CA PRO A 11 -52.24 -38.48 9.03
C PRO A 11 -52.58 -37.00 9.26
N SER A 12 -51.72 -36.29 9.99
CA SER A 12 -51.87 -34.88 10.36
C SER A 12 -52.00 -33.94 9.15
N PRO A 13 -52.91 -32.95 9.19
CA PRO A 13 -53.03 -31.95 8.13
C PRO A 13 -51.88 -30.92 8.22
N ARG A 14 -51.38 -30.54 7.04
CA ARG A 14 -50.44 -29.41 6.85
C ARG A 14 -51.09 -28.14 7.37
N ALA A 15 -50.44 -27.48 8.32
CA ALA A 15 -50.84 -26.16 8.79
C ALA A 15 -50.52 -25.10 7.72
N GLU A 16 -51.56 -24.43 7.23
CA GLU A 16 -51.44 -23.20 6.45
C GLU A 16 -50.99 -22.04 7.36
N PRO A 17 -50.11 -21.15 6.90
CA PRO A 17 -49.70 -19.99 7.69
C PRO A 17 -50.79 -18.92 7.70
N ALA A 18 -51.10 -18.42 8.91
CA ALA A 18 -52.05 -17.34 9.16
C ALA A 18 -51.60 -15.99 8.54
N PRO A 19 -52.54 -15.10 8.16
CA PRO A 19 -52.22 -13.81 7.56
C PRO A 19 -51.81 -12.81 8.64
N SER A 20 -50.56 -12.34 8.59
CA SER A 20 -50.08 -11.24 9.43
C SER A 20 -50.28 -9.90 8.73
N SER A 21 -51.34 -9.18 9.10
CA SER A 21 -51.57 -7.80 8.72
C SER A 21 -50.71 -6.81 9.52
N ALA A 22 -49.95 -6.00 8.78
CA ALA A 22 -49.57 -4.61 9.05
C ALA A 22 -48.77 -4.25 10.34
N ARG A 23 -47.55 -3.74 10.13
CA ARG A 23 -47.21 -2.32 10.36
C ARG A 23 -45.91 -1.95 9.63
N ARG A 24 -46.00 -0.89 8.83
CA ARG A 24 -44.90 -0.23 8.13
C ARG A 24 -43.90 0.32 9.15
N SER A 25 -42.63 -0.03 9.00
CA SER A 25 -41.53 0.85 9.38
C SER A 25 -40.79 1.20 8.09
N ASP A 26 -40.96 2.43 7.62
CA ASP A 26 -40.09 3.06 6.64
C ASP A 26 -38.66 3.09 7.21
N ALA A 27 -37.91 2.01 7.01
CA ALA A 27 -36.47 2.05 7.12
C ALA A 27 -35.99 2.91 5.96
N ARG A 28 -35.78 4.21 6.23
CA ARG A 28 -35.12 5.13 5.30
C ARG A 28 -33.90 4.44 4.74
N ARG A 29 -33.96 4.12 3.44
CA ARG A 29 -32.81 3.71 2.64
C ARG A 29 -31.72 4.77 2.92
N PRO A 30 -30.53 4.41 3.42
CA PRO A 30 -29.49 5.39 3.63
C PRO A 30 -29.27 6.11 2.30
N ALA A 31 -29.33 7.44 2.32
CA ALA A 31 -29.07 8.25 1.15
C ALA A 31 -27.71 7.78 0.57
N PRO A 32 -27.60 7.55 -0.75
CA PRO A 32 -26.31 7.23 -1.34
C PRO A 32 -25.34 8.35 -0.95
N TYR A 33 -24.22 7.97 -0.32
CA TYR A 33 -23.13 8.89 -0.06
C TYR A 33 -22.82 9.66 -1.35
N PRO A 34 -22.61 10.99 -1.29
CA PRO A 34 -22.20 11.75 -2.47
C PRO A 34 -20.97 11.08 -3.06
N ARG A 35 -21.12 10.45 -4.23
CA ARG A 35 -20.00 9.86 -4.93
C ARG A 35 -19.19 11.01 -5.48
N GLU A 36 -17.94 11.14 -5.03
CA GLU A 36 -16.98 11.97 -5.74
C GLU A 36 -16.91 11.53 -7.22
N PRO A 37 -16.65 12.45 -8.15
CA PRO A 37 -16.55 12.11 -9.56
C PRO A 37 -15.45 11.06 -9.75
N ARG A 38 -15.81 9.93 -10.37
CA ARG A 38 -14.91 8.83 -10.73
C ARG A 38 -13.64 9.37 -11.39
N ALA A 39 -12.49 8.81 -11.04
CA ALA A 39 -11.23 9.14 -11.72
C ALA A 39 -11.37 9.00 -13.26
N SER A 40 -10.79 9.94 -14.02
CA SER A 40 -10.82 9.88 -15.48
C SER A 40 -10.04 8.64 -15.98
N ALA A 41 -10.38 8.14 -17.17
CA ALA A 41 -9.72 6.96 -17.75
C ALA A 41 -8.20 7.14 -17.87
N GLU A 42 -7.75 8.36 -18.18
CA GLU A 42 -6.32 8.71 -18.24
C GLU A 42 -5.64 8.65 -16.86
N ARG A 43 -6.31 9.10 -15.79
CA ARG A 43 -5.81 9.02 -14.41
C ARG A 43 -5.72 7.57 -13.93
N LEU A 44 -6.71 6.75 -14.26
CA LEU A 44 -6.70 5.31 -13.97
C LEU A 44 -5.58 4.59 -14.73
N ALA A 45 -5.29 4.97 -15.98
CA ALA A 45 -4.21 4.41 -16.77
C ALA A 45 -2.81 4.77 -16.23
N ARG A 46 -2.66 5.96 -15.62
CA ARG A 46 -1.43 6.42 -14.97
C ARG A 46 -1.28 5.93 -13.52
N GLY A 47 -2.35 5.39 -12.92
CA GLY A 47 -2.36 4.93 -11.53
C GLY A 47 -2.37 6.06 -10.50
N GLU A 48 -2.93 7.23 -10.85
CA GLU A 48 -3.00 8.42 -9.99
C GLU A 48 -4.20 8.38 -9.03
N PHE A 49 -3.93 8.31 -7.72
CA PHE A 49 -4.97 8.32 -6.67
C PHE A 49 -4.74 9.42 -5.64
N PHE A 50 -5.78 10.22 -5.36
CA PHE A 50 -5.70 11.25 -4.31
C PHE A 50 -5.66 10.61 -2.93
N THR A 51 -4.69 11.01 -2.13
CA THR A 51 -4.51 10.49 -0.77
C THR A 51 -5.40 11.23 0.21
N ALA A 52 -6.25 10.49 0.91
CA ALA A 52 -7.05 11.04 2.01
C ALA A 52 -6.15 11.54 3.15
N ALA A 53 -6.50 12.68 3.75
CA ALA A 53 -5.70 13.32 4.81
C ALA A 53 -5.29 12.38 5.95
N PRO A 54 -6.15 11.47 6.47
CA PRO A 54 -5.75 10.51 7.50
C PRO A 54 -4.59 9.61 7.12
N VAL A 55 -4.47 9.23 5.84
CA VAL A 55 -3.38 8.36 5.35
C VAL A 55 -2.05 9.11 5.35
N ALA A 56 -2.06 10.36 4.88
CA ALA A 56 -0.90 11.23 4.90
C ALA A 56 -0.43 11.53 6.34
N GLN A 57 -1.39 11.76 7.24
CA GLN A 57 -1.10 11.94 8.67
C GLN A 57 -0.55 10.67 9.32
N LEU A 58 -1.09 9.49 8.99
CA LEU A 58 -0.57 8.20 9.48
C LEU A 58 0.88 7.97 9.04
N ALA A 59 1.22 8.33 7.79
CA ALA A 59 2.59 8.23 7.28
C ALA A 59 3.57 9.07 8.11
N LEU A 60 3.21 10.33 8.42
CA LEU A 60 4.02 11.22 9.24
C LEU A 60 4.12 10.74 10.69
N ALA A 61 2.99 10.33 11.26
CA ALA A 61 2.91 9.75 12.60
C ALA A 61 3.84 8.53 12.75
N ALA A 62 3.88 7.66 11.75
CA ALA A 62 4.71 6.46 11.77
C ALA A 62 6.22 6.73 11.64
N LEU A 63 6.61 7.90 11.10
CA LEU A 63 8.01 8.31 10.96
C LEU A 63 8.55 9.06 12.18
N ALA A 64 7.67 9.54 13.05
CA ALA A 64 8.00 10.26 14.27
C ALA A 64 8.72 9.35 15.30
N PRO A 65 9.48 9.94 16.25
CA PRO A 65 9.73 11.37 16.44
C PRO A 65 10.74 11.92 15.45
N PHE A 66 10.67 13.22 15.19
CA PHE A 66 11.61 13.94 14.32
C PHE A 66 12.51 14.84 15.18
N GLU A 67 13.82 14.84 14.88
CA GLU A 67 14.71 15.89 15.39
C GLU A 67 14.30 17.21 14.72
N ALA A 68 14.30 18.32 15.45
CA ALA A 68 13.68 19.57 14.99
C ALA A 68 14.10 19.99 13.56
N HIS A 69 13.22 20.69 12.82
CA HIS A 69 13.45 21.23 11.47
C HIS A 69 14.12 20.24 10.48
N VAL A 70 13.30 19.42 9.83
CA VAL A 70 13.74 18.44 8.82
C VAL A 70 13.44 18.93 7.40
N ARG A 71 14.19 18.42 6.41
CA ARG A 71 13.81 18.56 4.99
C ARG A 71 12.92 17.38 4.60
N VAL A 72 11.73 17.69 4.09
CA VAL A 72 10.72 16.73 3.65
C VAL A 72 10.59 16.77 2.12
N LEU A 73 10.52 15.59 1.51
CA LEU A 73 10.20 15.43 0.10
C LEU A 73 8.95 14.58 -0.08
N ASP A 74 8.08 14.99 -1.01
CA ASP A 74 7.16 14.09 -1.68
C ASP A 74 7.56 13.95 -3.17
N PRO A 75 8.09 12.78 -3.60
CA PRO A 75 8.65 12.62 -4.94
C PRO A 75 7.57 12.38 -6.01
N THR A 76 6.31 12.20 -5.61
CA THR A 76 5.15 11.98 -6.49
C THR A 76 3.95 12.71 -5.90
N CYS A 77 4.09 14.04 -5.77
CA CYS A 77 3.31 14.81 -4.81
C CYS A 77 1.84 15.03 -5.18
N GLY A 78 1.47 14.77 -6.44
CA GLY A 78 0.13 14.98 -6.94
C GLY A 78 -0.37 16.39 -6.63
N ASP A 79 -1.50 16.49 -5.94
CA ASP A 79 -2.10 17.75 -5.49
C ASP A 79 -1.54 18.26 -4.15
N GLY A 80 -0.48 17.64 -3.62
CA GLY A 80 0.24 18.07 -2.41
C GLY A 80 -0.36 17.60 -1.09
N ALA A 81 -1.14 16.51 -1.06
CA ALA A 81 -1.78 16.00 0.16
C ALA A 81 -0.78 15.69 1.30
N PHE A 82 0.32 14.98 1.01
CA PHE A 82 1.35 14.68 2.03
C PHE A 82 2.12 15.92 2.47
N LEU A 83 2.41 16.84 1.54
CA LEU A 83 3.08 18.10 1.86
C LEU A 83 2.22 18.98 2.77
N ALA A 84 0.90 19.02 2.52
CA ALA A 84 -0.03 19.73 3.38
C ALA A 84 -0.09 19.12 4.80
N ALA A 85 -0.07 17.78 4.89
CA ALA A 85 0.00 17.10 6.17
C ALA A 85 1.33 17.42 6.89
N ALA A 86 2.47 17.39 6.20
CA ALA A 86 3.77 17.71 6.76
C ALA A 86 3.89 19.18 7.20
N HIS A 87 3.27 20.08 6.45
CA HIS A 87 3.16 21.49 6.85
C HIS A 87 2.36 21.64 8.15
N SER A 88 1.24 20.90 8.29
CA SER A 88 0.35 21.00 9.46
C SER A 88 0.96 20.51 10.77
N THR A 89 1.98 19.64 10.71
CA THR A 89 2.70 19.14 11.91
C THR A 89 3.80 20.09 12.38
N GLY A 90 4.10 21.15 11.62
CA GLY A 90 5.21 22.07 11.93
C GLY A 90 6.60 21.47 11.69
N LEU A 91 6.70 20.34 10.96
CA LEU A 91 7.97 19.69 10.62
C LEU A 91 8.91 20.56 9.79
N ALA A 92 8.35 21.55 9.11
CA ALA A 92 9.00 22.40 8.15
C ALA A 92 8.81 23.88 8.54
N SER A 93 9.90 24.64 8.66
CA SER A 93 9.81 26.07 8.99
C SER A 93 9.24 26.90 7.84
N ARG A 94 8.52 27.95 8.24
CA ARG A 94 7.99 29.00 7.36
C ARG A 94 9.08 29.58 6.46
N ALA A 95 8.88 29.42 5.16
CA ALA A 95 9.37 30.25 4.06
C ALA A 95 10.78 30.85 4.25
N SER A 96 11.79 30.15 3.73
CA SER A 96 12.99 30.82 3.22
C SER A 96 12.92 30.78 1.69
N THR A 97 13.04 31.96 1.07
CA THR A 97 13.12 32.16 -0.38
C THR A 97 14.48 31.74 -0.97
N ASP A 98 15.43 31.33 -0.13
CA ASP A 98 16.64 30.67 -0.60
C ASP A 98 16.30 29.23 -1.01
N CYS A 99 16.53 28.92 -2.28
CA CYS A 99 16.28 27.60 -2.88
C CYS A 99 17.02 26.44 -2.20
N GLU A 100 17.97 26.72 -1.30
CA GLU A 100 18.72 25.76 -0.47
C GLU A 100 18.07 25.48 0.90
N ARG A 101 17.07 26.27 1.32
CA ARG A 101 16.40 26.18 2.64
C ARG A 101 14.94 25.75 2.58
N CYS A 102 14.48 25.20 1.45
CA CYS A 102 13.12 24.72 1.38
C CYS A 102 12.96 23.44 2.20
N SER A 103 12.14 23.51 3.24
CA SER A 103 11.84 22.43 4.18
C SER A 103 10.79 21.45 3.64
N LEU A 104 10.00 21.85 2.64
CA LEU A 104 9.05 21.01 1.91
C LEU A 104 9.32 21.09 0.41
N VAL A 105 9.58 19.94 -0.22
CA VAL A 105 9.76 19.84 -1.67
C VAL A 105 8.78 18.81 -2.22
N GLY A 106 8.11 19.16 -3.33
CA GLY A 106 7.24 18.25 -4.07
C GLY A 106 7.74 18.07 -5.50
N VAL A 107 7.67 16.85 -6.02
CA VAL A 107 7.94 16.54 -7.42
C VAL A 107 6.73 15.83 -8.00
N ASP A 108 6.25 16.26 -9.16
CA ASP A 108 5.25 15.50 -9.92
C ASP A 108 5.41 15.75 -11.42
N ILE A 109 5.04 14.75 -12.22
CA ILE A 109 5.13 14.80 -13.69
C ILE A 109 3.89 15.48 -14.29
N ASP A 110 2.76 15.47 -13.61
CA ASP A 110 1.53 16.10 -14.07
C ASP A 110 1.51 17.59 -13.74
N ARG A 111 1.54 18.41 -14.78
CA ARG A 111 1.48 19.88 -14.70
C ARG A 111 0.24 20.39 -13.97
N ASP A 112 -0.92 19.75 -14.13
CA ASP A 112 -2.15 20.17 -13.47
C ASP A 112 -2.13 19.84 -11.97
N ALA A 113 -1.58 18.68 -11.62
CA ALA A 113 -1.33 18.29 -10.24
C ALA A 113 -0.33 19.25 -9.57
N VAL A 114 0.78 19.56 -10.24
CA VAL A 114 1.77 20.57 -9.82
C VAL A 114 1.11 21.93 -9.54
N ALA A 115 0.21 22.39 -10.42
CA ALA A 115 -0.50 23.65 -10.20
C ALA A 115 -1.38 23.62 -8.94
N LYS A 116 -2.08 22.51 -8.70
CA LYS A 116 -2.89 22.30 -7.49
C LYS A 116 -2.03 22.23 -6.23
N ALA A 117 -0.89 21.52 -6.28
CA ALA A 117 0.04 21.44 -5.15
C ALA A 117 0.61 22.81 -4.77
N ARG A 118 1.00 23.64 -5.76
CA ARG A 118 1.45 25.02 -5.52
C ARG A 118 0.38 25.89 -4.87
N ALA A 119 -0.88 25.72 -5.27
CA ALA A 119 -1.99 26.45 -4.66
C ALA A 119 -2.31 25.95 -3.24
N ARG A 120 -2.20 24.63 -3.00
CA ARG A 120 -2.49 24.01 -1.70
C ARG A 120 -1.42 24.29 -0.65
N VAL A 121 -0.14 24.28 -1.05
CA VAL A 121 1.00 24.48 -0.15
C VAL A 121 1.96 25.53 -0.74
N PRO A 122 1.62 26.82 -0.68
CA PRO A 122 2.43 27.90 -1.27
C PRO A 122 3.87 27.98 -0.73
N GLU A 123 4.10 27.50 0.49
CA GLU A 123 5.41 27.45 1.15
C GLU A 123 6.32 26.34 0.61
N ALA A 124 5.77 25.34 -0.09
CA ALA A 124 6.54 24.22 -0.62
C ALA A 124 7.13 24.55 -2.00
N ARG A 125 8.37 24.12 -2.24
CA ARG A 125 8.97 24.15 -3.58
C ARG A 125 8.44 22.99 -4.40
N ILE A 126 7.51 23.28 -5.31
CA ILE A 126 6.94 22.28 -6.22
C ILE A 126 7.63 22.31 -7.59
N VAL A 127 8.15 21.15 -7.98
CA VAL A 127 8.98 20.93 -9.15
C VAL A 127 8.23 20.01 -10.13
N GLU A 128 7.98 20.49 -11.34
CA GLU A 128 7.48 19.62 -12.43
C GLU A 128 8.63 18.74 -12.93
N GLY A 129 8.47 17.42 -12.88
CA GLY A 129 9.48 16.46 -13.29
C GLY A 129 9.13 15.00 -13.00
N ASP A 130 9.82 14.09 -13.68
CA ASP A 130 9.70 12.64 -13.46
C ASP A 130 10.56 12.20 -12.27
N VAL A 131 9.96 11.48 -11.32
CA VAL A 131 10.65 10.88 -10.18
C VAL A 131 11.80 9.96 -10.61
N LEU A 132 11.64 9.24 -11.71
CA LEU A 132 12.63 8.29 -12.23
C LEU A 132 13.66 8.95 -13.16
N ALA A 133 13.62 10.27 -13.35
CA ALA A 133 14.60 10.98 -14.16
C ALA A 133 16.00 10.89 -13.51
N PRO A 134 17.06 10.52 -14.26
CA PRO A 134 18.41 10.40 -13.70
C PRO A 134 18.90 11.68 -13.00
N SER A 135 18.58 12.85 -13.54
CA SER A 135 19.01 14.16 -13.04
C SER A 135 18.24 14.68 -11.82
N LEU A 136 17.28 13.92 -11.29
CA LEU A 136 16.40 14.41 -10.24
C LEU A 136 17.17 14.67 -8.94
N VAL A 137 18.08 13.76 -8.56
CA VAL A 137 18.83 13.86 -7.30
C VAL A 137 19.67 15.14 -7.30
N GLU A 138 20.32 15.47 -8.41
CA GLU A 138 21.09 16.72 -8.56
C GLU A 138 20.19 17.96 -8.52
N ARG A 139 18.95 17.84 -9.01
CA ARG A 139 18.00 18.96 -9.10
C ARG A 139 17.35 19.33 -7.77
N VAL A 140 17.07 18.35 -6.89
CA VAL A 140 16.35 18.57 -5.62
C VAL A 140 17.17 18.26 -4.35
N GLY A 141 18.29 17.53 -4.49
CA GLY A 141 19.12 17.09 -3.37
C GLY A 141 18.52 15.90 -2.60
N THR A 142 19.00 15.69 -1.38
CA THR A 142 18.53 14.63 -0.47
C THR A 142 17.83 15.17 0.77
N PHE A 143 16.99 14.35 1.40
CA PHE A 143 16.00 14.74 2.40
C PHE A 143 16.08 13.87 3.65
N ASP A 144 15.72 14.43 4.80
CA ASP A 144 15.67 13.71 6.07
C ASP A 144 14.42 12.82 6.14
N VAL A 145 13.34 13.28 5.51
CA VAL A 145 12.05 12.61 5.45
C VAL A 145 11.57 12.54 4.00
N VAL A 146 11.18 11.35 3.54
CA VAL A 146 10.50 11.17 2.25
C VAL A 146 9.13 10.53 2.47
N ILE A 147 8.08 11.13 1.95
CA ILE A 147 6.70 10.65 2.09
C ILE A 147 6.02 10.65 0.72
N GLY A 148 4.99 9.85 0.51
CA GLY A 148 4.26 9.94 -0.74
C GLY A 148 3.44 8.71 -1.08
N ASN A 149 2.76 8.81 -2.21
CA ASN A 149 1.95 7.74 -2.80
C ASN A 149 2.36 7.60 -4.27
N PRO A 150 3.47 6.89 -4.57
CA PRO A 150 3.89 6.68 -5.94
C PRO A 150 2.78 6.02 -6.76
N PRO A 151 2.74 6.25 -8.09
CA PRO A 151 1.75 5.61 -8.94
C PRO A 151 1.92 4.09 -8.84
N TYR A 152 0.81 3.36 -8.85
CA TYR A 152 0.81 1.92 -8.99
C TYR A 152 -0.21 1.52 -10.04
N VAL A 153 0.23 0.71 -11.01
CA VAL A 153 -0.61 0.19 -12.09
C VAL A 153 -0.78 -1.32 -11.95
N ARG A 154 -1.90 -1.84 -12.43
CA ARG A 154 -2.09 -3.29 -12.55
C ARG A 154 -1.06 -3.87 -13.52
N ALA A 155 -0.74 -5.15 -13.31
CA ALA A 155 0.15 -5.91 -14.18
C ALA A 155 -0.29 -5.77 -15.66
N GLY A 156 0.58 -5.19 -16.47
CA GLY A 156 0.40 -4.98 -17.90
C GLY A 156 1.75 -5.01 -18.61
N THR A 157 1.72 -4.99 -19.94
CA THR A 157 2.95 -5.01 -20.74
C THR A 157 3.62 -3.64 -20.67
N LEU A 158 4.67 -3.55 -19.87
CA LEU A 158 5.55 -2.38 -19.87
C LEU A 158 6.35 -2.29 -21.17
N ASP A 159 6.40 -1.08 -21.71
CA ASP A 159 7.21 -0.72 -22.87
C ASP A 159 8.70 -1.10 -22.68
N PRO A 160 9.35 -1.75 -23.65
CA PRO A 160 10.76 -2.15 -23.54
C PRO A 160 11.75 -1.00 -23.35
N ILE A 161 11.48 0.18 -23.91
CA ILE A 161 12.35 1.36 -23.75
C ILE A 161 12.23 1.85 -22.30
N LEU A 162 11.00 1.97 -21.79
CA LEU A 162 10.75 2.35 -20.40
C LEU A 162 11.47 1.42 -19.40
N LYS A 163 11.46 0.10 -19.62
CA LYS A 163 12.21 -0.87 -18.79
C LYS A 163 13.70 -0.57 -18.76
N ARG A 164 14.31 -0.29 -19.93
CA ARG A 164 15.75 0.01 -20.03
C ARG A 164 16.09 1.34 -19.37
N THR A 165 15.27 2.36 -19.58
CA THR A 165 15.47 3.68 -18.96
C THR A 165 15.40 3.59 -17.44
N ARG A 166 14.42 2.86 -16.90
CA ARG A 166 14.32 2.61 -15.45
C ARG A 166 15.53 1.85 -14.91
N ALA A 167 15.95 0.79 -15.59
CA ALA A 167 17.12 0.02 -15.18
C ALA A 167 18.39 0.87 -15.15
N ALA A 168 18.62 1.69 -16.19
CA ALA A 168 19.77 2.59 -16.23
C ALA A 168 19.72 3.65 -15.12
N ALA A 169 18.55 4.22 -14.85
CA ALA A 169 18.36 5.19 -13.77
C ALA A 169 18.64 4.58 -12.39
N LEU A 170 18.12 3.37 -12.13
CA LEU A 170 18.38 2.64 -10.89
C LEU A 170 19.86 2.24 -10.74
N GLN A 171 20.50 1.84 -11.83
CA GLN A 171 21.93 1.48 -11.83
C GLN A 171 22.83 2.70 -11.57
N ALA A 172 22.43 3.89 -12.05
CA ALA A 172 23.14 5.13 -11.77
C ALA A 172 22.97 5.57 -10.31
N ASP A 173 21.78 5.36 -9.73
CA ASP A 173 21.52 5.65 -8.31
C ASP A 173 22.31 4.76 -7.36
N TRP A 174 22.46 3.48 -7.74
CA TRP A 174 22.96 2.39 -6.90
C TRP A 174 24.04 1.56 -7.62
N PRO A 175 25.20 2.16 -7.99
CA PRO A 175 26.28 1.46 -8.69
C PRO A 175 26.84 0.25 -7.93
N GLU A 176 26.71 0.23 -6.61
CA GLU A 176 27.17 -0.81 -5.70
C GLU A 176 26.22 -2.01 -5.59
N LEU A 177 24.97 -1.88 -6.04
CA LEU A 177 23.97 -2.94 -5.97
C LEU A 177 24.03 -3.85 -7.19
N GLU A 178 23.57 -5.10 -7.00
CA GLU A 178 23.60 -6.10 -8.05
C GLU A 178 22.70 -5.71 -9.23
N ARG A 179 23.33 -5.54 -10.40
CA ARG A 179 22.64 -5.17 -11.65
C ARG A 179 21.47 -6.08 -12.01
N SER A 180 21.61 -7.39 -11.82
CA SER A 180 20.56 -8.36 -12.18
C SER A 180 19.27 -8.12 -11.36
N SER A 181 19.43 -7.77 -10.08
CA SER A 181 18.34 -7.45 -9.16
C SER A 181 17.71 -6.10 -9.50
N LEU A 182 18.52 -5.08 -9.82
CA LEU A 182 18.00 -3.77 -10.28
C LEU A 182 17.20 -3.90 -11.58
N ASP A 183 17.72 -4.68 -12.53
CA ASP A 183 17.04 -4.99 -13.79
C ASP A 183 15.71 -5.74 -13.54
N ALA A 184 15.66 -6.63 -12.55
CA ALA A 184 14.43 -7.34 -12.17
C ALA A 184 13.39 -6.38 -11.61
N VAL A 185 13.80 -5.44 -10.75
CA VAL A 185 12.92 -4.37 -10.24
C VAL A 185 12.42 -3.47 -11.37
N ALA A 186 13.29 -3.06 -12.29
CA ALA A 186 12.91 -2.23 -13.44
C ALA A 186 11.90 -2.91 -14.39
N ARG A 187 11.85 -4.25 -14.40
CA ARG A 187 10.90 -5.05 -15.18
C ARG A 187 9.55 -5.26 -14.50
N LEU A 188 9.43 -4.97 -13.20
CA LEU A 188 8.16 -5.05 -12.49
C LEU A 188 7.15 -4.09 -13.11
N ALA A 189 5.95 -4.61 -13.39
CA ALA A 189 4.87 -3.82 -13.98
C ALA A 189 4.48 -2.63 -13.09
N ASP A 190 4.54 -2.81 -11.77
CA ASP A 190 4.24 -1.78 -10.80
C ASP A 190 5.42 -0.77 -10.67
N PRO A 191 5.25 0.49 -11.12
CA PRO A 191 6.28 1.52 -11.05
C PRO A 191 6.63 1.90 -9.61
N ALA A 192 5.76 1.63 -8.64
CA ALA A 192 6.04 1.89 -7.24
C ALA A 192 7.32 1.18 -6.77
N ALA A 193 7.66 0.01 -7.34
CA ALA A 193 8.88 -0.71 -7.01
C ALA A 193 10.16 0.10 -7.33
N ALA A 194 10.22 0.70 -8.52
CA ALA A 194 11.35 1.59 -8.88
C ALA A 194 11.33 2.89 -8.06
N CYS A 195 10.13 3.42 -7.78
CA CYS A 195 9.96 4.61 -6.95
C CYS A 195 10.45 4.41 -5.51
N ILE A 196 10.30 3.21 -4.93
CA ILE A 196 10.84 2.88 -3.59
C ILE A 196 12.36 3.04 -3.57
N LEU A 197 13.08 2.44 -4.53
CA LEU A 197 14.54 2.56 -4.61
C LEU A 197 15.00 3.99 -4.89
N ARG A 198 14.25 4.73 -5.69
CA ARG A 198 14.50 6.15 -5.96
C ARG A 198 14.26 7.03 -4.74
N ALA A 199 13.18 6.80 -4.00
CA ALA A 199 12.87 7.49 -2.75
C ALA A 199 13.96 7.23 -1.68
N LEU A 200 14.43 5.98 -1.58
CA LEU A 200 15.60 5.64 -0.78
C LEU A 200 16.85 6.43 -1.19
N ARG A 201 17.11 6.59 -2.50
CA ARG A 201 18.26 7.36 -2.98
C ARG A 201 18.19 8.84 -2.63
N LEU A 202 16.96 9.39 -2.61
CA LEU A 202 16.63 10.76 -2.23
C LEU A 202 16.58 10.97 -0.71
N THR A 203 16.52 9.90 0.09
CA THR A 203 16.56 9.97 1.56
C THR A 203 18.02 10.04 2.02
N LYS A 204 18.41 10.88 2.98
CA LYS A 204 19.77 10.89 3.53
C LYS A 204 20.06 9.58 4.30
N PRO A 205 21.32 9.13 4.43
CA PRO A 205 21.67 8.07 5.38
C PRO A 205 21.18 8.44 6.79
N GLY A 206 20.48 7.52 7.47
CA GLY A 206 19.77 7.77 8.75
C GLY A 206 18.41 8.46 8.62
N GLY A 207 18.06 8.95 7.43
CA GLY A 207 16.74 9.50 7.14
C GLY A 207 15.67 8.41 7.03
N ARG A 208 14.41 8.82 7.12
CA ARG A 208 13.26 7.90 7.15
C ARG A 208 12.30 8.18 6.00
N LEU A 209 11.61 7.17 5.53
CA LEU A 209 10.57 7.35 4.52
C LEU A 209 9.32 6.50 4.77
N ALA A 210 8.17 7.03 4.38
CA ALA A 210 6.90 6.33 4.43
C ALA A 210 6.15 6.47 3.11
N LEU A 211 5.93 5.36 2.42
CA LEU A 211 5.27 5.35 1.11
C LEU A 211 4.01 4.50 1.14
N VAL A 212 2.96 5.01 0.51
CA VAL A 212 1.76 4.23 0.24
C VAL A 212 1.98 3.49 -1.08
N VAL A 213 1.92 2.16 -1.02
CA VAL A 213 2.19 1.29 -2.17
C VAL A 213 1.19 0.14 -2.22
N SER A 214 1.13 -0.57 -3.33
CA SER A 214 0.25 -1.73 -3.50
C SER A 214 0.71 -2.93 -2.66
N THR A 215 -0.23 -3.67 -2.07
CA THR A 215 0.09 -4.93 -1.38
C THR A 215 0.63 -6.01 -2.34
N ALA A 216 0.45 -5.85 -3.65
CA ALA A 216 1.01 -6.76 -4.65
C ALA A 216 2.54 -6.90 -4.57
N LEU A 217 3.22 -5.88 -4.03
CA LEU A 217 4.65 -5.92 -3.77
C LEU A 217 5.03 -6.93 -2.65
N LEU A 218 4.09 -7.39 -1.83
CA LEU A 218 4.34 -8.47 -0.84
C LEU A 218 4.01 -9.87 -1.37
N ASP A 219 3.24 -9.96 -2.44
CA ASP A 219 2.51 -11.18 -2.79
C ASP A 219 3.13 -11.98 -3.93
N THR A 220 4.21 -11.47 -4.53
CA THR A 220 4.80 -12.05 -5.73
C THR A 220 6.28 -12.35 -5.54
N ASP A 221 6.72 -13.54 -5.96
CA ASP A 221 8.14 -13.86 -6.10
C ASP A 221 8.87 -12.85 -6.99
N ALA A 222 8.11 -12.23 -7.91
CA ALA A 222 8.60 -11.15 -8.77
C ALA A 222 9.10 -9.93 -7.98
N ALA A 223 8.53 -9.64 -6.81
CA ALA A 223 8.94 -8.53 -5.95
C ALA A 223 10.07 -8.91 -4.98
N ALA A 224 10.47 -10.19 -4.87
CA ALA A 224 11.58 -10.60 -4.01
C ALA A 224 12.92 -9.89 -4.29
N PRO A 225 13.31 -9.58 -5.54
CA PRO A 225 14.49 -8.77 -5.83
C PRO A 225 14.42 -7.36 -5.24
N LEU A 226 13.22 -6.74 -5.19
CA LEU A 226 13.04 -5.42 -4.58
C LEU A 226 13.41 -5.46 -3.11
N TRP A 227 12.80 -6.37 -2.33
CA TRP A 227 13.03 -6.44 -0.89
C TRP A 227 14.45 -6.82 -0.52
N ARG A 228 15.07 -7.72 -1.29
CA ARG A 228 16.51 -8.03 -1.16
C ARG A 228 17.40 -6.80 -1.35
N LEU A 229 17.07 -5.91 -2.29
CA LEU A 229 17.80 -4.66 -2.47
C LEU A 229 17.51 -3.66 -1.33
N VAL A 230 16.25 -3.55 -0.91
CA VAL A 230 15.84 -2.69 0.20
C VAL A 230 16.58 -3.08 1.49
N GLU A 231 16.65 -4.36 1.85
CA GLU A 231 17.35 -4.86 3.05
C GLU A 231 18.85 -4.50 3.08
N ARG A 232 19.49 -4.33 1.92
CA ARG A 232 20.89 -3.92 1.84
C ARG A 232 21.07 -2.46 2.24
N VAL A 233 20.15 -1.59 1.85
CA VAL A 233 20.30 -0.12 1.95
C VAL A 233 19.38 0.53 3.00
N ALA A 234 18.43 -0.23 3.55
CA ALA A 234 17.45 0.27 4.51
C ALA A 234 16.95 -0.81 5.48
N HIS A 235 16.45 -0.36 6.63
CA HIS A 235 15.67 -1.16 7.55
C HIS A 235 14.18 -0.96 7.29
N VAL A 236 13.45 -2.05 7.06
CA VAL A 236 11.99 -2.04 6.98
C VAL A 236 11.42 -2.01 8.40
N ARG A 237 11.12 -0.81 8.91
CA ARG A 237 10.64 -0.60 10.29
C ARG A 237 9.24 -1.15 10.51
N ALA A 238 8.34 -0.90 9.56
CA ALA A 238 6.97 -1.37 9.63
C ALA A 238 6.28 -1.46 8.26
N ILE A 239 5.25 -2.30 8.21
CA ILE A 239 4.26 -2.35 7.14
C ILE A 239 2.89 -2.25 7.80
N ILE A 240 2.08 -1.28 7.37
CA ILE A 240 0.80 -0.96 7.97
C ILE A 240 -0.32 -1.12 6.95
N VAL A 241 -1.41 -1.79 7.33
CA VAL A 241 -2.63 -1.92 6.52
C VAL A 241 -3.89 -1.59 7.32
N ALA A 242 -4.88 -1.02 6.66
CA ALA A 242 -6.21 -0.76 7.22
C ALA A 242 -7.23 -1.71 6.56
N PRO A 243 -7.52 -2.90 7.14
CA PRO A 243 -8.39 -3.89 6.51
C PRO A 243 -9.88 -3.50 6.47
N THR A 244 -10.29 -2.56 7.33
CA THR A 244 -11.67 -2.07 7.45
C THR A 244 -11.94 -0.84 6.58
N GLU A 245 -10.93 -0.32 5.91
CA GLU A 245 -11.00 0.89 5.08
C GLU A 245 -10.41 0.63 3.70
N ARG A 246 -10.96 1.27 2.69
CA ARG A 246 -10.26 1.45 1.42
C ARG A 246 -9.67 2.85 1.44
N TRP A 247 -8.35 2.95 1.47
CA TRP A 247 -7.68 4.25 1.35
C TRP A 247 -7.92 4.92 0.00
N PHE A 248 -8.25 4.13 -1.03
CA PHE A 248 -8.57 4.60 -2.36
C PHE A 248 -9.70 3.74 -2.95
N ASP A 249 -10.89 4.32 -3.09
CA ASP A 249 -12.09 3.59 -3.54
C ASP A 249 -11.99 3.11 -5.00
N ASP A 250 -11.34 3.91 -5.85
CA ASP A 250 -11.12 3.62 -7.27
C ASP A 250 -9.90 2.72 -7.52
N ALA A 251 -9.12 2.39 -6.47
CA ALA A 251 -7.93 1.59 -6.62
C ALA A 251 -8.26 0.11 -6.85
N ALA A 252 -7.56 -0.41 -7.84
CA ALA A 252 -7.72 -1.74 -8.36
C ALA A 252 -7.09 -2.84 -7.47
N VAL A 253 -6.24 -2.44 -6.52
CA VAL A 253 -5.44 -3.29 -5.64
C VAL A 253 -5.43 -2.65 -4.25
N ASN A 254 -5.37 -3.48 -3.20
CA ASN A 254 -5.25 -2.99 -1.83
C ASN A 254 -3.92 -2.25 -1.62
N SER A 255 -3.94 -1.25 -0.76
CA SER A 255 -2.75 -0.45 -0.42
C SER A 255 -2.21 -0.81 0.96
N MET A 256 -0.92 -0.57 1.14
CA MET A 256 -0.20 -0.63 2.41
C MET A 256 0.69 0.59 2.54
N LEU A 257 0.99 0.96 3.78
CA LEU A 257 1.99 1.96 4.11
C LEU A 257 3.26 1.23 4.53
N ILE A 258 4.35 1.45 3.81
CA ILE A 258 5.67 0.94 4.20
C ILE A 258 6.43 2.04 4.92
N VAL A 259 7.15 1.70 5.98
CA VAL A 259 7.95 2.62 6.78
C VAL A 259 9.38 2.10 6.79
N LEU A 260 10.29 2.86 6.20
CA LEU A 260 11.70 2.49 6.04
C LEU A 260 12.61 3.52 6.70
N GLU A 261 13.80 3.09 7.08
CA GLU A 261 14.90 3.94 7.51
C GLU A 261 16.13 3.63 6.65
N ARG A 262 16.70 4.63 5.99
CA ARG A 262 17.90 4.44 5.17
C ARG A 262 19.09 4.20 6.08
N CYS A 263 19.87 3.17 5.81
CA CYS A 263 21.01 2.81 6.63
C CYS A 263 22.05 3.95 6.65
N ALA A 264 22.44 4.39 7.86
CA ALA A 264 23.57 5.30 8.07
C ALA A 264 24.92 4.57 8.01
N THR A 265 24.95 3.32 8.50
CA THR A 265 26.12 2.44 8.52
C THR A 265 25.73 1.01 8.12
N GLU A 266 26.69 0.29 7.53
CA GLU A 266 26.55 -1.15 7.28
C GLU A 266 26.51 -1.92 8.61
N GLY A 267 25.62 -2.92 8.73
CA GLY A 267 25.63 -3.85 9.87
C GLY A 267 24.81 -3.47 11.11
N ALA A 268 23.99 -2.41 11.08
CA ALA A 268 22.98 -2.19 12.13
C ALA A 268 22.03 -3.41 12.25
N ASP A 269 21.61 -3.75 13.47
CA ASP A 269 20.66 -4.83 13.76
C ASP A 269 19.31 -4.56 13.06
N ARG A 270 18.89 -5.49 12.19
CA ARG A 270 17.82 -5.33 11.20
C ARG A 270 16.82 -6.48 11.26
N ASP A 271 16.78 -7.22 12.37
CA ASP A 271 16.27 -8.59 12.32
C ASP A 271 14.75 -8.70 12.10
N GLU A 272 13.98 -7.68 12.48
CA GLU A 272 12.52 -7.74 12.44
C GLU A 272 11.83 -6.58 11.72
N VAL A 273 10.71 -6.93 11.09
CA VAL A 273 9.73 -6.01 10.51
C VAL A 273 8.45 -6.08 11.33
N ARG A 274 7.91 -4.92 11.71
CA ARG A 274 6.61 -4.83 12.39
C ARG A 274 5.49 -4.83 11.36
N LEU A 275 4.55 -5.76 11.49
CA LEU A 275 3.41 -5.93 10.62
C LEU A 275 2.16 -5.47 11.38
N LEU A 276 1.66 -4.28 11.06
CA LEU A 276 0.58 -3.62 11.78
C LEU A 276 -0.71 -3.69 10.96
N ARG A 277 -1.65 -4.52 11.40
CA ARG A 277 -3.00 -4.57 10.83
C ARG A 277 -3.96 -3.77 11.70
N LEU A 278 -4.35 -2.57 11.27
CA LEU A 278 -5.16 -1.66 12.09
C LEU A 278 -6.50 -2.29 12.49
N ARG A 279 -6.87 -2.14 13.76
CA ARG A 279 -8.20 -2.46 14.31
C ARG A 279 -9.09 -1.23 14.40
N SER A 280 -8.49 -0.06 14.61
CA SER A 280 -9.19 1.23 14.64
C SER A 280 -9.14 1.91 13.26
N SER A 281 -9.82 3.05 13.13
CA SER A 281 -9.79 3.81 11.89
C SER A 281 -8.43 4.44 11.63
N THR A 282 -8.09 4.65 10.36
CA THR A 282 -6.83 5.31 9.96
C THR A 282 -6.69 6.67 10.63
N ALA A 283 -7.78 7.43 10.73
CA ALA A 283 -7.81 8.74 11.39
C ALA A 283 -7.55 8.67 12.91
N THR A 284 -7.90 7.55 13.56
CA THR A 284 -7.60 7.34 14.98
C THR A 284 -6.13 7.02 15.16
N ALA A 285 -5.62 6.05 14.40
CA ALA A 285 -4.20 5.66 14.45
C ALA A 285 -3.26 6.83 14.07
N ALA A 286 -3.67 7.71 13.15
CA ALA A 286 -2.89 8.87 12.72
C ALA A 286 -2.69 9.96 13.79
N ARG A 287 -3.44 9.91 14.92
CA ARG A 287 -3.25 10.82 16.05
C ARG A 287 -2.12 10.39 16.98
N GLU A 288 -1.70 9.13 16.86
CA GLU A 288 -0.63 8.57 17.65
C GLU A 288 0.73 8.99 17.09
N VAL A 289 1.74 9.08 17.94
CA VAL A 289 3.09 9.51 17.53
C VAL A 289 4.05 8.34 17.67
N GLY A 290 4.61 7.89 16.56
CA GLY A 290 5.54 6.76 16.49
C GLY A 290 4.86 5.40 16.41
N LEU A 291 5.63 4.41 15.95
CA LEU A 291 5.13 3.06 15.67
C LEU A 291 4.60 2.33 16.93
N ASP A 292 5.15 2.61 18.11
CA ASP A 292 4.71 1.96 19.35
C ASP A 292 3.29 2.37 19.76
N ALA A 293 2.98 3.66 19.67
CA ALA A 293 1.64 4.17 19.96
C ALA A 293 0.64 3.71 18.88
N ILE A 294 1.03 3.71 17.60
CA ILE A 294 0.20 3.18 16.50
C ILE A 294 -0.10 1.69 16.70
N ALA A 295 0.87 0.90 17.17
CA ALA A 295 0.68 -0.53 17.37
C ALA A 295 -0.38 -0.88 18.44
N ALA A 296 -0.63 0.00 19.41
CA ALA A 296 -1.74 -0.16 20.36
C ALA A 296 -3.12 -0.22 19.65
N HIS A 297 -3.21 0.33 18.44
CA HIS A 297 -4.40 0.35 17.59
C HIS A 297 -4.40 -0.74 16.52
N ALA A 298 -3.40 -1.64 16.52
CA ALA A 298 -3.20 -2.64 15.49
C ALA A 298 -3.04 -4.05 16.07
N ASP A 299 -3.44 -5.06 15.31
CA ASP A 299 -2.95 -6.42 15.49
C ASP A 299 -1.49 -6.44 15.02
N GLU A 300 -0.55 -6.26 15.95
CA GLU A 300 0.88 -6.30 15.66
C GLU A 300 1.37 -7.74 15.55
N ARG A 301 2.20 -7.98 14.52
CA ARG A 301 3.05 -9.16 14.41
C ARG A 301 4.46 -8.75 14.02
N ARG A 302 5.41 -9.66 14.22
CA ARG A 302 6.80 -9.49 13.81
C ARG A 302 7.16 -10.61 12.85
N ALA A 303 7.98 -10.28 11.86
CA ALA A 303 8.51 -11.23 10.91
C ALA A 303 9.98 -10.92 10.64
N PRO A 304 10.82 -11.93 10.33
CA PRO A 304 12.21 -11.70 9.98
C PRO A 304 12.32 -10.78 8.77
N ALA A 305 13.18 -9.77 8.84
CA ALA A 305 13.44 -8.90 7.69
C ALA A 305 14.06 -9.67 6.53
N SER A 306 14.90 -10.67 6.80
CA SER A 306 15.51 -11.52 5.77
C SER A 306 14.54 -12.45 5.04
N GLN A 307 13.25 -12.48 5.42
CA GLN A 307 12.24 -13.39 4.85
C GLN A 307 10.99 -12.66 4.36
N PRO A 308 11.10 -11.79 3.34
CA PRO A 308 9.99 -10.96 2.84
C PRO A 308 8.77 -11.76 2.37
N ALA A 309 8.97 -12.99 1.89
CA ALA A 309 7.88 -13.89 1.51
C ALA A 309 6.92 -14.24 2.66
N THR A 310 7.34 -14.06 3.92
CA THR A 310 6.50 -14.31 5.10
C THR A 310 5.62 -13.12 5.47
N TRP A 311 5.96 -11.91 5.03
CA TRP A 311 5.33 -10.67 5.49
C TRP A 311 3.87 -10.57 5.07
N GLY A 312 3.56 -10.85 3.80
CA GLY A 312 2.17 -10.81 3.29
C GLY A 312 1.22 -11.76 4.03
N PRO A 313 1.54 -13.07 4.12
CA PRO A 313 0.78 -14.01 4.94
C PRO A 313 0.66 -13.55 6.39
N ALA A 314 1.76 -13.10 6.99
CA ALA A 314 1.73 -12.70 8.39
C ALA A 314 0.91 -11.44 8.64
N LEU A 315 0.91 -10.49 7.71
CA LEU A 315 0.13 -9.26 7.81
C LEU A 315 -1.39 -9.52 7.67
N ARG A 316 -1.79 -10.43 6.78
CA ARG A 316 -3.22 -10.66 6.46
C ARG A 316 -3.88 -11.78 7.25
N ALA A 317 -3.11 -12.75 7.73
CA ALA A 317 -3.67 -13.93 8.40
C ALA A 317 -4.55 -13.51 9.60
N PRO A 318 -5.78 -14.03 9.74
CA PRO A 318 -6.56 -13.80 10.94
C PRO A 318 -5.93 -14.52 12.13
N ALA A 319 -6.23 -14.09 13.36
CA ALA A 319 -5.73 -14.73 14.57
C ALA A 319 -6.04 -16.25 14.62
N ALA A 320 -7.19 -16.66 14.09
CA ALA A 320 -7.58 -18.07 13.99
C ALA A 320 -6.61 -18.91 13.14
N TRP A 321 -6.05 -18.36 12.05
CA TRP A 321 -5.13 -19.08 11.18
C TRP A 321 -3.84 -19.45 11.93
N TRP A 322 -3.32 -18.54 12.75
CA TRP A 322 -2.14 -18.80 13.56
C TRP A 322 -2.38 -19.84 14.66
N ARG A 323 -3.52 -19.75 15.34
CA ARG A 323 -3.94 -20.76 16.33
C ARG A 323 -4.04 -22.14 15.69
N TRP A 324 -4.65 -22.22 14.51
CA TRP A 324 -4.78 -23.47 13.76
C TRP A 324 -3.42 -23.99 13.28
N ARG A 325 -2.57 -23.13 12.72
CA ARG A 325 -1.23 -23.52 12.25
C ARG A 325 -0.35 -24.02 13.40
N ALA A 326 -0.42 -23.38 14.56
CA ALA A 326 0.28 -23.82 15.76
C ALA A 326 -0.24 -25.19 16.25
N ALA A 327 -1.56 -25.40 16.23
CA ALA A 327 -2.17 -26.67 16.62
C ALA A 327 -1.89 -27.81 15.61
N ALA A 328 -1.74 -27.48 14.32
CA ALA A 328 -1.44 -28.44 13.29
C ALA A 328 0.00 -28.97 13.37
N GLY A 329 0.95 -28.19 13.92
CA GLY A 329 2.35 -28.61 14.07
C GLY A 329 2.94 -29.13 12.76
N ASP A 330 3.50 -30.34 12.80
CA ASP A 330 4.17 -30.99 11.67
C ASP A 330 3.22 -31.79 10.77
N LEU A 331 1.90 -31.67 10.96
CA LEU A 331 0.90 -32.35 10.14
C LEU A 331 0.73 -31.72 8.74
N LEU A 332 1.32 -30.55 8.50
CA LEU A 332 1.18 -29.81 7.24
C LEU A 332 2.43 -29.94 6.38
N VAL A 333 2.26 -30.44 5.17
CA VAL A 333 3.28 -30.41 4.11
C VAL A 333 2.89 -29.44 2.99
N PRO A 334 3.84 -28.77 2.34
CA PRO A 334 3.60 -28.04 1.11
C PRO A 334 2.90 -28.90 0.05
N LEU A 335 1.89 -28.35 -0.63
CA LEU A 335 1.14 -29.09 -1.66
C LEU A 335 2.03 -29.67 -2.77
N ARG A 336 3.14 -29.00 -3.09
CA ARG A 336 4.14 -29.46 -4.06
C ARG A 336 4.80 -30.81 -3.72
N GLU A 337 4.74 -31.22 -2.46
CA GLU A 337 5.24 -32.53 -2.02
C GLU A 337 4.23 -33.64 -2.32
N LEU A 338 2.95 -33.30 -2.51
CA LEU A 338 1.86 -34.23 -2.77
C LEU A 338 1.42 -34.22 -4.24
N ALA A 339 1.65 -33.11 -4.96
CA ALA A 339 1.19 -32.94 -6.34
C ALA A 339 2.06 -31.96 -7.13
N GLU A 340 2.09 -32.13 -8.46
CA GLU A 340 2.69 -31.14 -9.36
C GLU A 340 1.79 -29.90 -9.46
N ILE A 341 2.30 -28.74 -9.04
CA ILE A 341 1.57 -27.48 -9.11
C ILE A 341 1.76 -26.87 -10.51
N ARG A 342 0.67 -26.71 -11.25
CA ARG A 342 0.66 -26.00 -12.54
C ARG A 342 -0.31 -24.83 -12.50
N ARG A 343 0.07 -23.73 -13.15
CA ARG A 343 -0.86 -22.63 -13.44
C ARG A 343 -1.79 -23.08 -14.57
N GLY A 344 -3.09 -22.90 -14.39
CA GLY A 344 -4.08 -23.18 -15.43
C GLY A 344 -3.90 -22.28 -16.67
N LEU A 345 -4.45 -22.72 -17.81
CA LEU A 345 -4.43 -21.95 -19.06
C LEU A 345 -5.03 -20.56 -18.83
N THR A 346 -4.24 -19.51 -19.06
CA THR A 346 -4.71 -18.12 -19.03
C THR A 346 -4.75 -17.63 -20.47
N THR A 347 -5.94 -17.60 -21.08
CA THR A 347 -6.11 -17.25 -22.51
C THR A 347 -6.08 -15.75 -22.77
N GLY A 348 -6.48 -14.93 -21.78
CA GLY A 348 -6.62 -13.47 -21.93
C GLY A 348 -7.78 -13.02 -22.83
N ALA A 349 -8.46 -13.96 -23.50
CA ALA A 349 -9.61 -13.72 -24.38
C ALA A 349 -10.90 -13.56 -23.57
N ASN A 350 -10.93 -12.56 -22.69
CA ASN A 350 -12.05 -12.35 -21.78
C ASN A 350 -13.35 -12.03 -22.56
N ASP A 351 -13.23 -11.37 -23.70
CA ASP A 351 -14.31 -11.08 -24.66
C ASP A 351 -14.93 -12.34 -25.28
N VAL A 352 -14.17 -13.43 -25.41
CA VAL A 352 -14.66 -14.71 -25.94
C VAL A 352 -15.28 -15.57 -24.85
N PHE A 353 -14.69 -15.58 -23.65
CA PHE A 353 -15.08 -16.51 -22.58
C PHE A 353 -16.02 -15.92 -21.52
N TYR A 354 -16.16 -14.59 -21.45
CA TYR A 354 -17.13 -13.93 -20.56
C TYR A 354 -18.20 -13.23 -21.40
N VAL A 355 -19.31 -13.92 -21.60
CA VAL A 355 -20.50 -13.39 -22.28
C VAL A 355 -21.29 -12.54 -21.28
N THR A 356 -21.68 -11.32 -21.66
CA THR A 356 -22.51 -10.47 -20.81
C THR A 356 -23.94 -11.01 -20.78
N ARG A 357 -24.73 -10.66 -19.76
CA ARG A 357 -26.14 -11.09 -19.69
C ARG A 357 -27.00 -10.59 -20.84
N ASP A 358 -26.56 -9.56 -21.54
CA ASP A 358 -27.26 -9.01 -22.70
C ASP A 358 -26.91 -9.79 -23.99
N ASP A 359 -25.82 -10.58 -23.96
CA ASP A 359 -25.30 -11.38 -25.08
C ASP A 359 -25.62 -12.89 -24.95
N ALA A 360 -26.30 -13.31 -23.86
CA ALA A 360 -26.67 -14.70 -23.56
C ALA A 360 -28.19 -14.90 -23.61
#